data_AF-A0A7W0Y674-F1
#
_entry.id   AF-A0A7W0Y674-F1
#
_cell.length_a   1.000
_cell.length_b   1.000
_cell.length_c   1.000
_cell.angle_alpha   90.00
_cell.angle_beta   90.00
_cell.angle_gamma   90.00
#
_symmetry.space_group_name_H-M   'P 1'
#
loop_
_entity.id
_entity.type
_entity.pdbx_description
1 polymer ?
#
loop_
_entity_poly.entity_id
_entity_poly.type
_entity_poly.pdbx_seq_one_letter_code
_entity_poly.pdbx_strand_id
1 'polypeptide(L)'
;MVFGGCVMPAQGPKGGVVASGQPLAVVDDVKVWTTTQKEKVGETEYKDEKGNVVGTGTSYQDKTQVHTMKIWYPVQGTEQLRDEDFFRIAGDQTALDETLALRANGHKWNRRGIYTMAGGVVGLIASYFIPNPTVRTVLSLGSTLAVGGGYYMSFWGARQMNPETHAVDRSVADRAALQYNAQLGQSAGVAAGVNMTRAF
;
A
#
# COMPACT_ATOMS: atom_id res chain seq x y z
N MET A 1 21.35 17.44 5.99
CA MET A 1 20.53 16.24 6.22
C MET A 1 19.10 16.68 6.47
N VAL A 2 18.28 16.66 5.42
CA VAL A 2 16.84 16.96 5.53
C VAL A 2 16.14 15.63 5.75
N PHE A 3 15.75 15.33 6.99
CA PHE A 3 14.81 14.25 7.32
C PHE A 3 13.38 14.67 6.92
N GLY A 4 13.22 15.12 5.68
CA GLY A 4 11.94 15.37 5.07
C GLY A 4 11.38 14.01 4.67
N GLY A 5 10.81 13.30 5.65
CA GLY A 5 9.94 12.17 5.35
C GLY A 5 8.92 12.66 4.34
N CYS A 6 9.00 12.15 3.12
CA CYS A 6 7.91 12.22 2.16
C CYS A 6 6.75 11.46 2.79
N VAL A 7 5.99 12.15 3.64
CA VAL A 7 4.62 11.79 3.96
C VAL A 7 3.92 11.88 2.63
N MET A 8 3.87 10.77 1.89
CA MET A 8 3.09 10.71 0.68
C MET A 8 1.67 11.11 1.08
N PRO A 9 1.04 12.09 0.40
CA PRO A 9 -0.34 12.41 0.67
C PRO A 9 -1.16 11.11 0.58
N ALA A 10 -2.12 10.94 1.48
CA ALA A 10 -3.05 9.82 1.43
C ALA A 10 -3.87 9.95 0.14
N GLN A 11 -3.35 9.40 -0.97
CA GLN A 11 -4.00 9.39 -2.29
C GLN A 11 -5.04 8.25 -2.38
N GLY A 12 -5.66 7.89 -1.26
CA GLY A 12 -6.70 6.88 -1.21
C GLY A 12 -8.09 7.48 -1.46
N PRO A 13 -9.06 6.66 -1.90
CA PRO A 13 -10.45 7.09 -2.02
C PRO A 13 -10.98 7.61 -0.68
N LYS A 14 -11.90 8.56 -0.74
CA LYS A 14 -12.48 9.18 0.47
C LYS A 14 -13.25 8.15 1.27
N GLY A 15 -13.24 8.36 2.59
CA GLY A 15 -13.91 7.49 3.51
C GLY A 15 -15.27 7.93 4.02
N GLY A 16 -16.10 6.95 4.38
CA GLY A 16 -17.42 7.22 4.94
C GLY A 16 -18.45 7.53 3.85
N VAL A 17 -18.20 7.09 2.62
CA VAL A 17 -19.13 7.30 1.51
C VAL A 17 -20.42 6.52 1.77
N VAL A 18 -21.55 7.18 1.54
CA VAL A 18 -22.90 6.63 1.62
C VAL A 18 -23.36 6.25 0.22
N ALA A 19 -24.22 5.23 0.11
CA ALA A 19 -24.75 4.77 -1.16
C ALA A 19 -25.40 5.92 -1.95
N SER A 20 -24.91 6.18 -3.17
CA SER A 20 -25.50 7.19 -4.07
C SER A 20 -26.77 6.71 -4.76
N GLY A 21 -27.13 5.44 -4.60
CA GLY A 21 -28.21 4.78 -5.33
C GLY A 21 -27.84 4.40 -6.77
N GLN A 22 -26.60 4.65 -7.20
CA GLN A 22 -26.09 4.19 -8.49
C GLN A 22 -25.61 2.73 -8.41
N PRO A 23 -25.49 2.02 -9.54
CA PRO A 23 -24.95 0.67 -9.58
C PRO A 23 -23.53 0.60 -9.01
N LEU A 24 -23.25 -0.49 -8.31
CA LEU A 24 -21.90 -0.87 -7.89
C LEU A 24 -21.19 -1.62 -9.02
N ALA A 25 -19.90 -1.37 -9.18
CA ALA A 25 -19.04 -2.11 -10.10
C ALA A 25 -17.64 -2.30 -9.53
N VAL A 26 -16.94 -3.30 -10.05
CA VAL A 26 -15.51 -3.53 -9.81
C VAL A 26 -14.79 -3.27 -11.13
N VAL A 27 -13.83 -2.35 -11.11
CA VAL A 27 -13.08 -1.96 -12.31
C VAL A 27 -11.70 -2.60 -12.25
N ASP A 28 -11.31 -3.28 -13.33
CA ASP A 28 -9.93 -3.71 -13.55
C ASP A 28 -9.14 -2.55 -14.16
N ASP A 29 -7.96 -2.28 -13.61
CA ASP A 29 -7.04 -1.27 -14.12
C ASP A 29 -5.61 -1.85 -14.15
N VAL A 30 -4.75 -1.26 -14.98
CA VAL A 30 -3.36 -1.65 -15.11
C VAL A 30 -2.50 -0.46 -14.70
N LYS A 31 -1.94 -0.55 -13.51
CA LYS A 31 -0.95 0.42 -13.05
C LYS A 31 0.36 0.18 -13.78
N VAL A 32 0.76 1.15 -14.59
CA VAL A 32 2.05 1.14 -15.29
C VAL A 32 2.98 2.12 -14.58
N TRP A 33 4.15 1.66 -14.14
CA TRP A 33 5.21 2.56 -13.70
C TRP A 33 6.53 2.21 -14.37
N THR A 34 7.31 3.25 -14.62
CA THR A 34 8.58 3.15 -15.32
C THR A 34 9.70 3.44 -14.34
N THR A 35 10.67 2.54 -14.26
CA THR A 35 11.87 2.70 -13.44
C THR A 35 13.09 2.85 -14.34
N THR A 36 13.71 4.01 -14.32
CA THR A 36 14.99 4.25 -15.00
C THR A 36 16.12 4.04 -14.01
N GLN A 37 16.99 3.08 -14.29
CA GLN A 37 18.19 2.78 -13.50
C GLN A 37 19.43 3.14 -14.31
N LYS A 38 20.45 3.71 -13.65
CA LYS A 38 21.77 3.91 -14.25
C LYS A 38 22.62 2.69 -13.95
N GLU A 39 22.79 1.80 -14.91
CA GLU A 39 23.65 0.61 -14.76
C GLU A 39 25.07 0.98 -15.24
N LYS A 40 26.12 0.62 -14.47
CA LYS A 40 27.52 0.77 -14.90
C LYS A 40 27.77 -0.27 -16.00
N VAL A 41 28.09 0.19 -17.21
CA VAL A 41 28.24 -0.67 -18.40
C VAL A 41 29.69 -0.83 -18.83
N GLY A 42 30.61 -0.03 -18.29
CA GLY A 42 32.02 -0.15 -18.60
C GLY A 42 32.91 0.61 -17.63
N GLU A 43 34.15 0.18 -17.59
CA GLU A 43 35.24 0.87 -16.92
C GLU A 43 36.42 0.88 -17.88
N THR A 44 36.86 2.08 -18.25
CA THR A 44 37.99 2.30 -19.15
C THR A 44 39.17 2.73 -18.31
N GLU A 45 40.20 1.90 -18.25
CA GLU A 45 41.49 2.28 -17.66
C GLU A 45 42.31 3.05 -18.69
N TYR A 46 42.74 4.26 -18.34
CA TYR A 46 43.70 5.03 -19.12
C TYR A 46 45.11 4.68 -18.63
N LYS A 47 45.96 4.17 -19.52
CA LYS A 47 47.36 3.80 -19.23
C LYS A 47 48.32 4.78 -19.89
N ASP A 48 49.44 5.08 -19.22
CA ASP A 48 50.54 5.87 -19.78
C ASP A 48 51.38 5.05 -20.78
N GLU A 49 52.33 5.70 -21.47
CA GLU A 49 53.25 5.05 -22.42
C GLU A 49 54.14 3.95 -21.79
N LYS A 50 54.21 3.90 -20.46
CA LYS A 50 54.95 2.89 -19.67
C LYS A 50 54.03 1.76 -19.16
N GLY A 51 52.74 1.81 -19.48
CA GLY A 51 51.74 0.82 -19.09
C GLY A 51 51.13 1.01 -17.71
N ASN A 52 51.43 2.10 -16.99
CA ASN A 52 50.85 2.39 -15.68
C ASN A 52 49.46 2.99 -15.82
N VAL A 53 48.51 2.57 -14.98
CA VAL A 53 47.15 3.14 -14.94
C VAL A 53 47.22 4.55 -14.34
N VAL A 54 46.87 5.56 -15.14
CA VAL A 54 46.86 6.99 -14.75
C VAL A 54 45.45 7.52 -14.49
N GLY A 55 44.41 6.75 -14.81
CA GLY A 55 43.03 7.09 -14.44
C GLY A 55 42.03 6.03 -14.88
N THR A 56 40.82 6.10 -14.34
CA THR A 56 39.69 5.23 -14.70
C THR A 56 38.47 6.07 -15.04
N GLY A 57 37.87 5.82 -16.21
CA GLY A 57 36.60 6.39 -16.63
C GLY A 57 35.50 5.35 -16.51
N THR A 58 34.45 5.62 -15.73
CA THR A 58 33.27 4.76 -15.65
C THR A 58 32.19 5.24 -16.59
N SER A 59 31.66 4.37 -17.45
CA SER A 59 30.50 4.65 -18.29
C SER A 59 29.22 4.05 -17.68
N TYR A 60 28.15 4.82 -17.69
CA TYR A 60 26.82 4.43 -17.22
C TYR A 60 25.84 4.45 -18.38
N GLN A 61 24.95 3.47 -18.44
CA GLN A 61 23.84 3.43 -19.40
C GLN A 61 22.52 3.52 -18.64
N ASP A 62 21.62 4.37 -19.12
CA ASP A 62 20.28 4.45 -18.58
C ASP A 62 19.46 3.30 -19.14
N LYS A 63 18.96 2.45 -18.25
CA LYS A 63 18.09 1.32 -18.57
C LYS A 63 16.71 1.58 -17.98
N THR A 64 15.74 1.61 -18.85
CA THR A 64 14.35 1.85 -18.48
C THR A 64 13.61 0.52 -18.42
N GLN A 65 13.08 0.17 -17.26
CA GLN A 65 12.20 -0.98 -17.06
C GLN A 65 10.76 -0.49 -16.90
N VAL A 66 9.84 -1.07 -17.67
CA VAL A 66 8.40 -0.81 -17.54
C VAL A 66 7.79 -1.94 -16.73
N HIS A 67 7.16 -1.59 -15.62
CA HIS A 67 6.46 -2.53 -14.77
C HIS A 67 4.96 -2.32 -14.93
N THR A 68 4.24 -3.42 -15.10
CA THR A 68 2.78 -3.43 -15.18
C THR A 68 2.23 -4.28 -14.04
N MET A 69 1.25 -3.74 -13.31
CA MET A 69 0.54 -4.46 -12.26
C MET A 69 -0.94 -4.33 -12.50
N LYS A 70 -1.62 -5.47 -12.60
CA LYS A 70 -3.07 -5.50 -12.62
C LYS A 70 -3.57 -5.19 -11.22
N ILE A 71 -4.46 -4.22 -11.12
CA ILE A 71 -5.15 -3.84 -9.89
C ILE A 71 -6.65 -3.86 -10.18
N TRP A 72 -7.45 -3.96 -9.13
CA TRP A 72 -8.88 -3.72 -9.23
C TRP A 72 -9.29 -2.74 -8.14
N TYR A 73 -10.39 -2.03 -8.35
CA TYR A 73 -10.96 -1.18 -7.33
C TYR A 73 -12.49 -1.09 -7.46
N PRO A 74 -13.20 -0.97 -6.33
CA PRO A 74 -14.64 -0.79 -6.36
C PRO A 74 -15.02 0.65 -6.73
N VAL A 75 -16.11 0.80 -7.47
CA VAL A 75 -16.70 2.09 -7.84
C VAL A 75 -18.20 2.08 -7.64
N GLN A 76 -18.77 3.27 -7.41
CA GLN A 76 -20.21 3.50 -7.53
C GLN A 76 -20.44 4.62 -8.54
N GLY A 77 -20.98 4.27 -9.70
CA GLY A 77 -20.99 5.15 -10.87
C GLY A 77 -19.58 5.53 -11.31
N THR A 78 -19.20 6.81 -11.14
CA THR A 78 -17.87 7.34 -11.51
C THR A 78 -16.94 7.55 -10.33
N GLU A 79 -17.42 7.34 -9.09
CA GLU A 79 -16.62 7.59 -7.89
C GLU A 79 -15.97 6.29 -7.39
N GLN A 80 -14.65 6.33 -7.20
CA GLN A 80 -13.90 5.23 -6.58
C GLN A 80 -14.22 5.15 -5.08
N LEU A 81 -14.61 3.96 -4.64
CA LEU A 81 -14.90 3.67 -3.24
C LEU A 81 -13.68 3.03 -2.57
N ARG A 82 -13.61 3.15 -1.24
CA ARG A 82 -12.78 2.24 -0.46
C ARG A 82 -13.51 0.90 -0.31
N ASP A 83 -12.75 -0.17 -0.20
CA ASP A 83 -13.27 -1.53 0.00
C ASP A 83 -14.26 -1.61 1.17
N GLU A 84 -13.98 -0.93 2.29
CA GLU A 84 -14.88 -0.94 3.45
C GLU A 84 -16.23 -0.26 3.15
N ASP A 85 -16.20 0.85 2.43
CA ASP A 85 -17.41 1.56 2.05
C ASP A 85 -18.19 0.77 0.99
N PHE A 86 -17.50 0.10 0.06
CA PHE A 86 -18.09 -0.79 -0.93
C PHE A 86 -18.83 -1.96 -0.31
N PHE A 87 -18.19 -2.76 0.56
CA PHE A 87 -18.83 -3.92 1.18
C PHE A 87 -19.96 -3.51 2.13
N ARG A 88 -19.82 -2.36 2.80
CA ARG A 88 -20.91 -1.79 3.61
C ARG A 88 -22.12 -1.40 2.76
N ILE A 89 -21.92 -0.78 1.60
CA ILE A 89 -23.00 -0.42 0.68
C ILE A 89 -23.63 -1.67 0.06
N ALA A 90 -22.82 -2.66 -0.30
CA ALA A 90 -23.29 -3.92 -0.85
C ALA A 90 -24.03 -4.80 0.17
N GLY A 91 -23.82 -4.56 1.47
CA GLY A 91 -24.41 -5.35 2.55
C GLY A 91 -23.69 -6.67 2.84
N ASP A 92 -22.47 -6.86 2.33
CA ASP A 92 -21.66 -8.05 2.60
C ASP A 92 -20.83 -7.85 3.88
N GLN A 93 -21.44 -8.20 5.02
CA GLN A 93 -20.81 -8.03 6.33
C GLN A 93 -19.55 -8.89 6.51
N THR A 94 -19.49 -10.06 5.86
CA THR A 94 -18.34 -10.97 6.01
C THR A 94 -17.11 -10.36 5.36
N ALA A 95 -17.24 -9.92 4.10
CA ALA A 95 -16.16 -9.25 3.39
C ALA A 95 -15.77 -7.91 4.03
N LEU A 96 -16.74 -7.18 4.60
CA LEU A 96 -16.50 -5.97 5.37
C LEU A 96 -15.62 -6.25 6.60
N ASP A 97 -15.98 -7.25 7.40
CA ASP A 97 -15.26 -7.60 8.62
C ASP A 97 -13.83 -8.08 8.32
N GLU A 98 -13.64 -8.87 7.26
CA GLU A 98 -12.32 -9.30 6.79
C GLU A 98 -11.46 -8.10 6.37
N THR A 99 -12.04 -7.16 5.62
CA THR A 99 -11.36 -5.93 5.18
C THR A 99 -10.96 -5.07 6.38
N LEU A 100 -11.89 -4.83 7.31
CA LEU A 100 -11.61 -4.07 8.53
C LEU A 100 -10.55 -4.76 9.40
N ALA A 101 -10.57 -6.08 9.52
CA ALA A 101 -9.57 -6.85 10.24
C ALA A 101 -8.19 -6.72 9.61
N LEU A 102 -8.08 -6.78 8.27
CA LEU A 102 -6.84 -6.55 7.55
C LEU A 102 -6.29 -5.15 7.83
N ARG A 103 -7.10 -4.10 7.70
CA ARG A 103 -6.67 -2.71 7.97
C ARG A 103 -6.25 -2.52 9.42
N ALA A 104 -7.04 -3.03 10.37
CA ALA A 104 -6.75 -2.93 11.80
C ALA A 104 -5.44 -3.66 12.16
N ASN A 105 -5.18 -4.81 11.55
CA ASN A 105 -3.92 -5.52 11.70
C ASN A 105 -2.75 -4.75 11.08
N GLY A 106 -2.95 -4.15 9.91
CA GLY A 106 -1.98 -3.26 9.27
C GLY A 106 -1.58 -2.09 10.16
N HIS A 107 -2.55 -1.41 10.78
CA HIS A 107 -2.30 -0.33 11.74
C HIS A 107 -1.52 -0.83 12.97
N LYS A 108 -1.88 -2.00 13.52
CA LYS A 108 -1.18 -2.60 14.67
C LYS A 108 0.28 -2.91 14.33
N TRP A 109 0.54 -3.56 13.20
CA TRP A 109 1.89 -3.88 12.73
C TRP A 109 2.71 -2.64 12.45
N ASN A 110 2.11 -1.65 11.79
CA ASN A 110 2.81 -0.40 11.51
C ASN A 110 3.24 0.31 12.79
N ARG A 111 2.31 0.43 13.75
CA ARG A 111 2.58 1.06 15.04
C ARG A 111 3.64 0.30 15.85
N ARG A 112 3.57 -1.03 15.90
CA ARG A 112 4.60 -1.87 16.55
C ARG A 112 5.96 -1.69 15.90
N GLY A 113 6.02 -1.62 14.58
CA GLY A 113 7.26 -1.38 13.84
C GLY A 113 7.90 -0.05 14.20
N ILE A 114 7.10 1.03 14.23
CA ILE A 114 7.57 2.38 14.58
C ILE A 114 8.12 2.40 16.02
N TYR A 115 7.41 1.81 16.99
CA TYR A 115 7.90 1.76 18.37
C TYR A 115 9.17 0.92 18.52
N THR A 116 9.27 -0.20 17.79
CA THR A 116 10.46 -1.05 17.83
C THR A 116 11.66 -0.32 17.21
N MET A 117 11.46 0.39 16.10
CA MET A 117 12.47 1.26 15.50
C MET A 117 12.90 2.36 16.45
N ALA A 118 11.95 3.09 17.05
CA ALA A 118 12.25 4.18 17.97
C ALA A 118 13.06 3.68 19.19
N GLY A 119 12.65 2.55 19.78
CA GLY A 119 13.40 1.90 20.86
C GLY A 119 14.80 1.45 20.42
N GLY A 120 14.93 0.91 19.21
CA GLY A 120 16.22 0.56 18.62
C GLY A 120 17.14 1.78 18.44
N VAL A 121 16.64 2.89 17.91
CA VAL A 121 17.43 4.12 17.76
C VAL A 121 17.87 4.66 19.12
N VAL A 122 16.98 4.69 20.11
CA VAL A 122 17.31 5.12 21.48
C VAL A 122 18.38 4.22 22.10
N GLY A 123 18.27 2.90 21.93
CA GLY A 123 19.27 1.95 22.43
C GLY A 123 20.63 2.07 21.75
N LEU A 124 20.65 2.36 20.44
CA LEU A 124 21.89 2.66 19.71
C LEU A 124 22.57 3.91 20.29
N ILE A 125 21.82 4.99 20.51
CA ILE A 125 22.34 6.23 21.10
C ILE A 125 22.85 5.96 22.53
N ALA A 126 22.06 5.25 23.35
CA ALA A 126 22.42 4.92 24.72
C ALA A 126 23.70 4.08 24.80
N SER A 127 23.95 3.20 23.82
CA SER A 127 25.14 2.34 23.79
C SER A 127 26.46 3.12 23.79
N TYR A 128 26.50 4.34 23.24
CA TYR A 128 27.69 5.19 23.25
C TYR A 128 28.11 5.65 24.65
N PHE A 129 27.17 5.70 25.59
CA PHE A 129 27.41 6.12 26.97
C PHE A 129 27.73 4.95 27.91
N ILE A 130 27.74 3.71 27.40
CA ILE A 130 28.06 2.52 28.20
C ILE A 130 29.57 2.25 28.19
N PRO A 131 30.25 2.28 29.34
CA PRO A 131 31.69 2.08 29.42
C PRO A 131 32.11 0.62 29.23
N ASN A 132 31.24 -0.34 29.58
CA ASN A 132 31.54 -1.76 29.43
C ASN A 132 31.44 -2.18 27.94
N PRO A 133 32.54 -2.64 27.31
CA PRO A 133 32.57 -2.92 25.87
C PRO A 133 31.65 -4.08 25.48
N THR A 134 31.53 -5.11 26.32
CA THR A 134 30.64 -6.26 26.06
C THR A 134 29.18 -5.83 26.07
N VAL A 135 28.76 -5.06 27.08
CA VAL A 135 27.39 -4.55 27.18
C VAL A 135 27.08 -3.59 26.04
N ARG A 136 28.03 -2.72 25.68
CA ARG A 136 27.91 -1.82 24.53
C ARG A 136 27.70 -2.60 23.22
N THR A 137 28.51 -3.63 22.96
CA THR A 137 28.37 -4.46 21.76
C THR A 137 27.02 -5.16 21.71
N VAL A 138 26.61 -5.80 22.81
CA VAL A 138 25.29 -6.48 22.88
C VAL A 138 24.15 -5.50 22.65
N LEU A 139 24.19 -4.33 23.30
CA LEU A 139 23.15 -3.31 23.14
C LEU A 139 23.12 -2.76 21.71
N SER A 140 24.27 -2.40 21.15
CA SER A 140 24.35 -1.86 19.77
C SER A 140 23.83 -2.86 18.73
N LEU A 141 24.19 -4.15 18.86
CA LEU A 141 23.70 -5.21 17.97
C LEU A 141 22.20 -5.43 18.15
N GLY A 142 21.72 -5.57 19.39
CA GLY A 142 20.30 -5.75 19.70
C GLY A 142 19.46 -4.58 19.20
N SER A 143 19.96 -3.35 19.36
CA SER A 143 19.33 -2.13 18.86
C SER A 143 19.32 -2.05 17.34
N THR A 144 20.38 -2.48 16.67
CA THR A 144 20.42 -2.54 15.19
C THR A 144 19.37 -3.53 14.66
N LEU A 145 19.26 -4.70 15.28
CA LEU A 145 18.22 -5.68 14.95
C LEU A 145 16.81 -5.14 15.23
N ALA A 146 16.61 -4.39 16.31
CA ALA A 146 15.34 -3.75 16.61
C ALA A 146 14.97 -2.70 15.54
N VAL A 147 15.92 -1.90 15.06
CA VAL A 147 15.69 -0.96 13.95
C VAL A 147 15.30 -1.71 12.68
N GLY A 148 16.05 -2.74 12.29
CA GLY A 148 15.75 -3.53 11.08
C GLY A 148 14.41 -4.27 11.16
N GLY A 149 14.15 -4.93 12.29
CA GLY A 149 12.88 -5.63 12.52
C GLY A 149 11.69 -4.67 12.60
N GLY A 150 11.86 -3.52 13.25
CA GLY A 150 10.85 -2.48 13.31
C GLY A 150 10.52 -1.92 11.93
N TYR A 151 11.53 -1.67 11.09
CA TYR A 151 11.34 -1.22 9.71
C TYR A 151 10.52 -2.23 8.90
N TYR A 152 10.85 -3.52 8.98
CA TYR A 152 10.10 -4.58 8.30
C TYR A 152 8.64 -4.65 8.75
N MET A 153 8.38 -4.61 10.07
CA MET A 153 7.01 -4.59 10.61
C MET A 153 6.23 -3.36 10.16
N SER A 154 6.88 -2.19 10.12
CA SER A 154 6.30 -0.95 9.62
C SER A 154 5.94 -1.04 8.15
N PHE A 155 6.85 -1.54 7.33
CA PHE A 155 6.64 -1.75 5.91
C PHE A 155 5.48 -2.72 5.64
N TRP A 156 5.45 -3.86 6.33
CA TRP A 156 4.38 -4.84 6.14
C TRP A 156 3.02 -4.32 6.61
N GLY A 157 2.98 -3.60 7.74
CA GLY A 157 1.77 -2.91 8.20
C GLY A 157 1.28 -1.86 7.20
N ALA A 158 2.19 -1.05 6.66
CA ALA A 158 1.89 -0.06 5.61
C ALA A 158 1.32 -0.72 4.35
N ARG A 159 1.86 -1.87 3.95
CA ARG A 159 1.36 -2.64 2.81
C ARG A 159 -0.09 -3.08 3.01
N GLN A 160 -0.45 -3.61 4.19
CA GLN A 160 -1.83 -4.02 4.48
C GLN A 160 -2.83 -2.85 4.53
N MET A 161 -2.36 -1.64 4.79
CA MET A 161 -3.18 -0.42 4.78
C MET A 161 -3.28 0.24 3.40
N ASN A 162 -2.52 -0.23 2.39
CA ASN A 162 -2.56 0.33 1.05
C ASN A 162 -3.91 -0.02 0.39
N PRO A 163 -4.68 0.93 -0.19
CA PRO A 163 -5.93 0.66 -0.88
C PRO A 163 -5.83 -0.43 -1.96
N GLU A 164 -4.66 -0.63 -2.55
CA GLU A 164 -4.41 -1.68 -3.56
C GLU A 164 -4.29 -3.10 -2.96
N THR A 165 -4.22 -3.21 -1.63
CA THR A 165 -4.23 -4.50 -0.93
C THR A 165 -5.64 -4.79 -0.46
N HIS A 166 -6.23 -5.82 -1.04
CA HIS A 166 -7.58 -6.27 -0.77
C HIS A 166 -7.55 -7.48 0.16
N ALA A 167 -8.46 -7.53 1.13
CA ALA A 167 -8.59 -8.67 2.03
C ALA A 167 -9.29 -9.86 1.37
N VAL A 168 -10.18 -9.57 0.42
CA VAL A 168 -10.99 -10.56 -0.29
C VAL A 168 -10.60 -10.65 -1.75
N ASP A 169 -10.90 -11.80 -2.36
CA ASP A 169 -10.74 -11.99 -3.79
C ASP A 169 -11.72 -11.14 -4.58
N ARG A 170 -11.30 -10.75 -5.79
CA ARG A 170 -12.12 -10.02 -6.77
C ARG A 170 -13.50 -10.67 -6.96
N SER A 171 -13.57 -11.99 -7.05
CA SER A 171 -14.85 -12.70 -7.25
C SER A 171 -15.84 -12.48 -6.12
N VAL A 172 -15.36 -12.21 -4.90
CA VAL A 172 -16.23 -11.84 -3.77
C VAL A 172 -16.82 -10.45 -4.01
N ALA A 173 -15.98 -9.49 -4.43
CA ALA A 173 -16.42 -8.14 -4.77
C ALA A 173 -17.42 -8.13 -5.95
N ASP A 174 -17.16 -8.92 -7.00
CA ASP A 174 -18.07 -9.05 -8.14
C ASP A 174 -19.45 -9.61 -7.72
N ARG A 175 -19.47 -10.63 -6.85
CA ARG A 175 -20.72 -11.17 -6.30
C ARG A 175 -21.48 -10.14 -5.46
N ALA A 176 -20.78 -9.39 -4.61
CA ALA A 176 -21.38 -8.35 -3.78
C ALA A 176 -22.00 -7.23 -4.64
N ALA A 177 -21.31 -6.78 -5.70
CA ALA A 177 -21.85 -5.81 -6.65
C ALA A 177 -23.11 -6.32 -7.37
N LEU A 178 -23.10 -7.57 -7.84
CA LEU A 178 -24.26 -8.19 -8.49
C LEU A 178 -25.48 -8.28 -7.56
N GLN A 179 -25.27 -8.66 -6.30
CA GLN A 179 -26.34 -8.74 -5.30
C GLN A 179 -26.97 -7.36 -5.04
N TYR A 180 -26.15 -6.34 -4.84
CA TYR A 180 -26.63 -4.96 -4.67
C TYR A 180 -27.40 -4.46 -5.89
N ASN A 181 -26.86 -4.67 -7.10
CA ASN A 181 -27.51 -4.21 -8.32
C ASN A 181 -28.85 -4.93 -8.58
N ALA A 182 -28.96 -6.20 -8.18
CA ALA A 182 -30.24 -6.93 -8.24
C ALA A 182 -31.28 -6.31 -7.28
N GLN A 183 -30.88 -5.93 -6.07
CA GLN A 183 -31.76 -5.25 -5.09
C GLN A 183 -32.19 -3.86 -5.59
N LEU A 184 -31.27 -3.12 -6.23
CA LEU A 184 -31.54 -1.82 -6.82
C LEU A 184 -32.59 -1.91 -7.96
N GLY A 185 -32.49 -2.93 -8.81
CA GLY A 185 -33.47 -3.20 -9.86
C GLY A 185 -34.86 -3.58 -9.34
N GLN A 186 -34.91 -4.36 -8.26
CA GLN A 186 -36.18 -4.73 -7.61
C GLN A 186 -36.88 -3.53 -6.94
N SER A 187 -36.11 -2.66 -6.28
CA SER A 187 -36.65 -1.46 -5.63
C SER A 187 -37.16 -0.42 -6.63
N ALA A 188 -36.52 -0.27 -7.79
CA ALA A 188 -37.04 0.54 -8.89
C ALA A 188 -38.36 0.00 -9.47
N GLY A 189 -38.52 -1.33 -9.55
CA GLY A 189 -39.74 -1.98 -10.02
C GLY A 189 -40.93 -1.83 -9.06
N VAL A 190 -40.70 -1.90 -7.75
CA VAL A 190 -41.75 -1.72 -6.72
C VAL A 190 -42.27 -0.28 -6.71
N ALA A 191 -41.41 0.73 -6.88
CA ALA A 191 -41.83 2.13 -6.96
C ALA A 191 -42.71 2.43 -8.18
N ALA A 192 -42.47 1.75 -9.31
CA ALA A 192 -43.32 1.87 -10.51
C ALA A 192 -44.68 1.16 -10.34
N GLY A 193 -44.74 0.06 -9.58
CA GLY A 193 -45.95 -0.73 -9.36
C GLY A 193 -46.97 -0.11 -8.39
N VAL A 194 -46.53 0.66 -7.39
CA VAL A 194 -47.41 1.27 -6.38
C VAL A 194 -48.25 2.44 -6.93
N ASN A 195 -47.86 3.02 -8.07
CA ASN A 195 -48.57 4.17 -8.67
C ASN A 195 -49.74 3.79 -9.60
N MET A 196 -50.05 2.50 -9.79
CA MET A 196 -51.15 2.07 -10.68
C MET A 196 -52.45 1.67 -9.98
N THR A 197 -52.56 1.78 -8.65
CA THR A 197 -53.71 1.24 -7.89
C THR A 197 -54.65 2.27 -7.26
N ARG A 198 -54.64 3.55 -7.70
CA ARG A 198 -55.57 4.60 -7.21
C ARG A 198 -56.36 5.28 -8.34
N ALA A 199 -57.01 4.48 -9.18
CA ALA A 199 -57.97 5.00 -10.16
C ALA A 199 -59.17 4.05 -10.29
N PHE A 200 -59.93 3.87 -9.21
CA PHE A 200 -61.35 3.48 -9.24
C PHE A 200 -62.06 4.06 -8.02
#